data_AF-A0AAW2ZMJ6-F1
#
_entry.id   AF-A0AAW2ZMJ6-F1
#
_cell.length_a   1.000
_cell.length_b   1.000
_cell.length_c   1.000
_cell.angle_alpha   90.00
_cell.angle_beta   90.00
_cell.angle_gamma   90.00
#
_symmetry.space_group_name_H-M   'P 1'
#
loop_
_entity.id
_entity.type
_entity.pdbx_description
1 polymer ?
#
loop_
_entity_poly.entity_id
_entity_poly.type
_entity_poly.pdbx_seq_one_letter_code
_entity_poly.pdbx_strand_id
1 'polypeptide(L)'
;MTVTTEDQLTQDPWANDPWIDRLGHKIYSPTRLLILLTTINAITYFDVGVMSAVLPEVAKFFNINHTQQGTIASSYNVGFMICCPVAAAIAAHVRPKYVIIVGLALLAVAMGACGLCSFSQGKMWGFYLLIACRAITGIGESAFVSLAQPVIDDIAPTKHRSLYLSIYYMAIPVGVSLGFATSAAMLRYFSWPYPFFLEAALVVLFLLLYCFVPSHTDHYRSQKENSENATLLNKTQQKVNVFTAVSELSQNPVYMFALLGYIFFEFVVGAFSFWGPSIVHYTQRISLQTANLAFAGLMLFNGLLGAFAGGFVLDRMGGSHGMRGASRASFLCSFVLVICLLLGTSAFFMNNVIVFFIFLTLSLFFGMCATSPNSTIFLSVVDRSICNFSI
;
A
#
# COMPACT_ATOMS: atom_id res chain seq x y z
N MET A 1 38.75 -39.62 -17.87
CA MET A 1 39.17 -38.71 -16.78
C MET A 1 38.28 -37.49 -16.86
N THR A 2 37.25 -37.48 -16.03
CA THR A 2 36.37 -36.34 -15.72
C THR A 2 37.05 -35.41 -14.72
N VAL A 3 36.49 -34.20 -14.50
CA VAL A 3 36.94 -33.06 -13.63
C VAL A 3 37.70 -32.01 -14.46
N THR A 4 37.35 -30.72 -14.60
CA THR A 4 36.38 -29.80 -13.98
C THR A 4 36.34 -28.51 -14.81
N THR A 5 35.17 -27.96 -15.11
CA THR A 5 35.00 -26.56 -15.50
C THR A 5 33.68 -26.05 -14.93
N GLU A 6 33.64 -25.79 -13.62
CA GLU A 6 32.44 -25.27 -12.96
C GLU A 6 32.75 -24.22 -11.87
N ASP A 7 33.95 -23.64 -11.84
CA ASP A 7 34.40 -22.78 -10.73
C ASP A 7 34.60 -21.27 -11.10
N GLN A 8 34.11 -20.79 -12.24
CA GLN A 8 34.38 -19.40 -12.67
C GLN A 8 33.18 -18.53 -13.07
N LEU A 9 31.96 -18.84 -12.64
CA LEU A 9 30.82 -17.93 -12.83
C LEU A 9 30.40 -17.28 -11.51
N THR A 10 30.71 -15.99 -11.42
CA THR A 10 30.17 -14.97 -10.49
C THR A 10 30.56 -15.10 -9.01
N GLN A 11 31.81 -14.77 -8.66
CA GLN A 11 32.11 -14.30 -7.31
C GLN A 11 31.53 -12.89 -7.14
N ASP A 12 30.43 -12.79 -6.40
CA ASP A 12 29.87 -11.51 -5.95
C ASP A 12 30.87 -10.82 -5.01
N PRO A 13 31.36 -9.60 -5.33
CA PRO A 13 32.36 -8.90 -4.51
C PRO A 13 31.85 -8.56 -3.10
N TRP A 14 30.56 -8.76 -2.83
CA TRP A 14 29.92 -8.54 -1.53
C TRP A 14 29.57 -9.84 -0.78
N ALA A 15 29.96 -11.01 -1.29
CA ALA A 15 29.61 -12.32 -0.69
C ALA A 15 30.40 -12.69 0.58
N ASN A 16 31.37 -11.86 1.01
CA ASN A 16 32.31 -12.19 2.07
C ASN A 16 32.45 -11.07 3.11
N ASP A 17 31.34 -10.59 3.69
CA ASP A 17 31.40 -9.69 4.85
C ASP A 17 30.99 -10.46 6.15
N PRO A 18 31.93 -11.19 6.78
CA PRO A 18 31.64 -12.29 7.71
C PRO A 18 30.99 -11.88 9.05
N TRP A 19 30.86 -10.59 9.34
CA TRP A 19 30.26 -10.07 10.58
C TRP A 19 28.77 -9.77 10.46
N ILE A 20 28.28 -9.31 9.29
CA ILE A 20 26.85 -9.07 9.04
C ILE A 20 26.11 -10.40 8.91
N ASP A 21 26.70 -11.39 8.24
CA ASP A 21 26.04 -12.66 7.94
C ASP A 21 25.84 -13.56 9.17
N ARG A 22 26.77 -13.55 10.13
CA ARG A 22 26.64 -14.36 11.37
C ARG A 22 25.62 -13.82 12.36
N LEU A 23 25.48 -12.50 12.46
CA LEU A 23 24.46 -11.85 13.28
C LEU A 23 23.08 -11.93 12.59
N GLY A 24 23.05 -11.74 11.27
CA GLY A 24 21.85 -11.75 10.45
C GLY A 24 21.02 -13.02 10.51
N HIS A 25 21.66 -14.19 10.35
CA HIS A 25 20.95 -15.48 10.33
C HIS A 25 20.33 -15.89 11.68
N LYS A 26 20.90 -15.44 12.81
CA LYS A 26 20.33 -15.69 14.16
C LYS A 26 19.25 -14.67 14.53
N ILE A 27 19.28 -13.47 13.94
CA ILE A 27 18.42 -12.35 14.32
C ILE A 27 17.16 -12.28 13.43
N TYR A 28 17.20 -12.63 12.15
CA TYR A 28 16.06 -12.46 11.24
C TYR A 28 15.45 -13.79 10.77
N SER A 29 14.60 -14.38 11.62
CA SER A 29 13.65 -15.45 11.22
C SER A 29 12.61 -14.90 10.22
N PRO A 30 12.03 -15.72 9.31
CA PRO A 30 10.95 -15.31 8.41
C PRO A 30 9.82 -14.54 9.11
N THR A 31 9.45 -14.96 10.32
CA THR A 31 8.43 -14.26 11.13
C THR A 31 8.88 -12.87 11.57
N ARG A 32 10.16 -12.69 11.94
CA ARG A 32 10.69 -11.39 12.36
C ARG A 32 10.79 -10.42 11.18
N LEU A 33 11.17 -10.93 10.00
CA LEU A 33 11.19 -10.13 8.79
C LEU A 33 9.77 -9.76 8.33
N LEU A 34 8.80 -10.67 8.46
CA LEU A 34 7.39 -10.35 8.26
C LEU A 34 6.94 -9.22 9.19
N ILE A 35 7.23 -9.31 10.49
CA ILE A 35 6.88 -8.26 11.47
C ILE A 35 7.52 -6.92 11.08
N LEU A 36 8.80 -6.93 10.71
CA LEU A 36 9.51 -5.72 10.29
C LEU A 36 8.85 -5.09 9.05
N LEU A 37 8.65 -5.86 7.98
CA LEU A 37 8.04 -5.37 6.74
C LEU A 37 6.59 -4.92 6.94
N THR A 38 5.83 -5.64 7.77
CA THR A 38 4.45 -5.27 8.15
C THR A 38 4.44 -3.95 8.93
N THR A 39 5.43 -3.73 9.81
CA THR A 39 5.53 -2.49 10.58
C THR A 39 5.95 -1.31 9.71
N ILE A 40 6.91 -1.52 8.79
CA ILE A 40 7.27 -0.52 7.78
C ILE A 40 6.03 -0.18 6.95
N ASN A 41 5.25 -1.17 6.52
CA ASN A 41 4.00 -0.93 5.79
C ASN A 41 3.00 -0.08 6.59
N ALA A 42 2.82 -0.35 7.88
CA ALA A 42 1.95 0.46 8.73
C ALA A 42 2.45 1.91 8.84
N ILE A 43 3.77 2.13 8.94
CA ILE A 43 4.38 3.47 9.00
C ILE A 43 4.25 4.17 7.65
N THR A 44 4.41 3.47 6.54
CA THR A 44 4.25 4.03 5.21
C THR A 44 2.81 4.51 4.99
N TYR A 45 1.80 3.71 5.36
CA TYR A 45 0.40 4.12 5.27
C TYR A 45 -0.05 5.08 6.39
N PHE A 46 0.79 5.33 7.40
CA PHE A 46 0.55 6.37 8.39
C PHE A 46 0.50 7.75 7.73
N ASP A 47 1.33 8.01 6.73
CA ASP A 47 1.37 9.25 5.92
C ASP A 47 -0.01 9.65 5.41
N VAL A 48 -0.73 8.69 4.81
CA VAL A 48 -2.04 8.90 4.21
C VAL A 48 -3.03 9.41 5.26
N GLY A 49 -2.99 8.83 6.47
CA GLY A 49 -3.80 9.26 7.60
C GLY A 49 -3.39 10.65 8.11
N VAL A 50 -2.09 10.91 8.24
CA VAL A 50 -1.54 12.20 8.68
C VAL A 50 -1.98 13.32 7.75
N MET A 51 -1.70 13.21 6.46
CA MET A 51 -1.97 14.25 5.48
C MET A 51 -3.47 14.60 5.44
N SER A 52 -4.33 13.58 5.50
CA SER A 52 -5.79 13.75 5.52
C SER A 52 -6.27 14.43 6.81
N ALA A 53 -5.68 14.08 7.96
CA ALA A 53 -6.04 14.61 9.28
C ALA A 53 -5.64 16.09 9.47
N VAL A 54 -4.49 16.49 8.93
CA VAL A 54 -3.95 17.85 9.04
C VAL A 54 -4.41 18.78 7.92
N LEU A 55 -5.08 18.26 6.89
CA LEU A 55 -5.47 19.00 5.69
C LEU A 55 -6.18 20.33 5.99
N PRO A 56 -7.17 20.44 6.91
CA PRO A 56 -7.80 21.72 7.20
C PRO A 56 -6.84 22.77 7.76
N GLU A 57 -5.86 22.37 8.57
CA GLU A 57 -4.88 23.28 9.17
C GLU A 57 -3.83 23.72 8.15
N VAL A 58 -3.36 22.80 7.29
CA VAL A 58 -2.51 23.13 6.15
C VAL A 58 -3.23 24.08 5.19
N ALA A 59 -4.52 23.83 4.93
CA ALA A 59 -5.34 24.65 4.05
C ALA A 59 -5.48 26.09 4.57
N LYS A 60 -5.73 26.25 5.87
CA LYS A 60 -5.77 27.56 6.54
C LYS A 60 -4.41 28.24 6.55
N PHE A 61 -3.34 27.50 6.85
CA PHE A 61 -1.98 28.04 6.96
C PHE A 61 -1.47 28.65 5.65
N PHE A 62 -1.72 28.00 4.51
CA PHE A 62 -1.33 28.51 3.19
C PHE A 62 -2.45 29.31 2.49
N ASN A 63 -3.63 29.42 3.09
CA ASN A 63 -4.82 30.03 2.51
C ASN A 63 -5.15 29.50 1.10
N ILE A 64 -5.24 28.18 0.98
CA ILE A 64 -5.41 27.47 -0.31
C ILE A 64 -6.85 26.99 -0.53
N ASN A 65 -7.27 26.98 -1.80
CA ASN A 65 -8.59 26.50 -2.22
C ASN A 65 -8.66 24.96 -2.31
N HIS A 66 -9.86 24.42 -2.55
CA HIS A 66 -10.07 22.96 -2.62
C HIS A 66 -9.32 22.30 -3.79
N THR A 67 -9.15 22.99 -4.92
CA THR A 67 -8.37 22.48 -6.06
C THR A 67 -6.90 22.30 -5.67
N GLN A 68 -6.33 23.29 -4.98
CA GLN A 68 -4.95 23.25 -4.47
C GLN A 68 -4.78 22.17 -3.40
N GLN A 69 -5.77 21.96 -2.53
CA GLN A 69 -5.78 20.83 -1.60
C GLN A 69 -5.70 19.49 -2.35
N GLY A 70 -6.49 19.34 -3.42
CA GLY A 70 -6.46 18.14 -4.28
C GLY A 70 -5.09 17.92 -4.94
N THR A 71 -4.40 18.99 -5.36
CA THR A 71 -3.04 18.89 -5.92
C THR A 71 -2.05 18.26 -4.95
N ILE A 72 -2.22 18.44 -3.63
CA ILE A 72 -1.34 17.82 -2.62
C ILE A 72 -1.46 16.29 -2.69
N ALA A 73 -2.68 15.76 -2.70
CA ALA A 73 -2.91 14.31 -2.83
C ALA A 73 -2.48 13.78 -4.21
N SER A 74 -2.83 14.51 -5.28
CA SER A 74 -2.50 14.12 -6.65
C SER A 74 -0.99 14.05 -6.90
N SER A 75 -0.21 14.98 -6.34
CA SER A 75 1.25 14.99 -6.53
C SER A 75 1.91 13.73 -5.95
N TYR A 76 1.45 13.27 -4.79
CA TYR A 76 1.85 11.99 -4.20
C TYR A 76 1.48 10.81 -5.12
N ASN A 77 0.22 10.73 -5.57
CA ASN A 77 -0.25 9.63 -6.43
C ASN A 77 0.49 9.57 -7.77
N VAL A 78 0.81 10.72 -8.37
CA VAL A 78 1.58 10.79 -9.63
C VAL A 78 3.01 10.28 -9.41
N GLY A 79 3.67 10.70 -8.33
CA GLY A 79 5.00 10.20 -7.98
C GLY A 79 5.01 8.68 -7.78
N PHE A 80 4.01 8.17 -7.06
CA PHE A 80 3.83 6.74 -6.82
C PHE A 80 3.59 5.95 -8.13
N MET A 81 2.65 6.42 -8.96
CA MET A 81 2.26 5.77 -10.22
C MET A 81 3.43 5.65 -11.20
N ILE A 82 4.23 6.70 -11.36
CA ILE A 82 5.36 6.71 -12.29
C ILE A 82 6.50 5.83 -11.76
N CYS A 83 6.76 5.87 -10.45
CA CYS A 83 7.94 5.23 -9.90
C CYS A 83 7.75 3.73 -9.61
N CYS A 84 6.51 3.24 -9.40
CA CYS A 84 6.23 1.83 -9.20
C CYS A 84 6.81 0.88 -10.28
N PRO A 85 6.55 1.09 -11.60
CA PRO A 85 7.17 0.24 -12.64
C PRO A 85 8.69 0.44 -12.74
N VAL A 86 9.19 1.65 -12.46
CA VAL A 86 10.63 1.94 -12.46
C VAL A 86 11.35 1.17 -11.35
N ALA A 87 10.78 1.15 -10.13
CA ALA A 87 11.32 0.39 -9.01
C ALA A 87 11.33 -1.12 -9.30
N ALA A 88 10.26 -1.64 -9.91
CA ALA A 88 10.18 -3.04 -10.34
C ALA A 88 11.24 -3.36 -11.41
N ALA A 89 11.48 -2.47 -12.37
CA ALA A 89 12.52 -2.62 -13.40
C ALA A 89 13.93 -2.59 -12.80
N ILE A 90 14.20 -1.66 -11.88
CA ILE A 90 15.50 -1.59 -11.18
C ILE A 90 15.74 -2.86 -10.37
N ALA A 91 14.71 -3.41 -9.72
CA ALA A 91 14.81 -4.63 -8.94
C ALA A 91 15.10 -5.90 -9.78
N ALA A 92 14.99 -5.83 -11.11
CA ALA A 92 15.42 -6.90 -12.01
C ALA A 92 16.95 -7.01 -12.11
N HIS A 93 17.67 -5.91 -11.86
CA HIS A 93 19.14 -5.84 -11.97
C HIS A 93 19.84 -5.54 -10.64
N VAL A 94 19.13 -4.92 -9.70
CA VAL A 94 19.62 -4.53 -8.37
C VAL A 94 18.85 -5.32 -7.32
N ARG A 95 19.53 -5.75 -6.25
CA ARG A 95 18.86 -6.45 -5.16
C ARG A 95 17.72 -5.62 -4.57
N PRO A 96 16.51 -6.18 -4.36
CA PRO A 96 15.36 -5.46 -3.80
C PRO A 96 15.66 -4.71 -2.50
N LYS A 97 16.53 -5.28 -1.65
CA LYS A 97 16.99 -4.65 -0.40
C LYS A 97 17.47 -3.22 -0.62
N TYR A 98 18.34 -2.97 -1.60
CA TYR A 98 18.93 -1.64 -1.79
C TYR A 98 17.91 -0.64 -2.35
N VAL A 99 17.03 -1.11 -3.24
CA VAL A 99 15.95 -0.28 -3.79
C VAL A 99 14.99 0.16 -2.69
N ILE A 100 14.64 -0.76 -1.78
CA ILE A 100 13.82 -0.45 -0.58
C ILE A 100 14.53 0.55 0.34
N ILE A 101 15.83 0.38 0.61
CA ILE A 101 16.60 1.31 1.46
C ILE A 101 16.60 2.72 0.87
N VAL A 102 16.83 2.86 -0.44
CA VAL A 102 16.80 4.16 -1.12
C VAL A 102 15.40 4.76 -1.06
N GLY A 103 14.35 3.95 -1.30
CA GLY A 103 12.96 4.39 -1.20
C GLY A 103 12.60 4.92 0.19
N LEU A 104 12.94 4.17 1.24
CA LEU A 104 12.72 4.57 2.64
C LEU A 104 13.55 5.80 3.04
N ALA A 105 14.76 5.96 2.52
CA ALA A 105 15.56 7.16 2.75
C ALA A 105 14.94 8.40 2.08
N LEU A 106 14.48 8.27 0.84
CA LEU A 106 13.74 9.34 0.15
C LEU A 106 12.46 9.71 0.89
N LEU A 107 11.73 8.70 1.37
CA LEU A 107 10.53 8.89 2.18
C LEU A 107 10.86 9.67 3.47
N ALA A 108 11.86 9.25 4.25
CA ALA A 108 12.25 9.93 5.47
C ALA A 108 12.60 11.41 5.25
N VAL A 109 13.39 11.70 4.21
CA VAL A 109 13.79 13.06 3.84
C VAL A 109 12.59 13.89 3.41
N ALA A 110 11.72 13.33 2.56
CA ALA A 110 10.51 14.00 2.08
C ALA A 110 9.56 14.35 3.23
N MET A 111 9.36 13.43 4.18
CA MET A 111 8.50 13.64 5.34
C MET A 111 9.05 14.69 6.30
N GLY A 112 10.35 14.67 6.56
CA GLY A 112 11.01 15.75 7.29
C GLY A 112 10.82 17.10 6.59
N ALA A 113 10.99 17.14 5.26
CA ALA A 113 10.83 18.34 4.46
C ALA A 113 9.37 18.86 4.42
N CYS A 114 8.37 17.98 4.41
CA CYS A 114 6.95 18.34 4.59
C CYS A 114 6.74 19.11 5.89
N GLY A 115 7.31 18.63 7.00
CA GLY A 115 7.27 19.33 8.30
C GLY A 115 7.98 20.68 8.23
N LEU A 116 9.16 20.75 7.60
CA LEU A 116 9.92 22.00 7.44
C LEU A 116 9.18 23.07 6.60
N CYS A 117 8.17 22.69 5.82
CA CYS A 117 7.36 23.65 5.07
C CYS A 117 6.61 24.64 5.98
N SER A 118 6.42 24.33 7.28
CA SER A 118 5.87 25.28 8.25
C SER A 118 6.76 26.51 8.48
N PHE A 119 8.07 26.42 8.22
CA PHE A 119 8.99 27.57 8.33
C PHE A 119 8.75 28.64 7.26
N SER A 120 7.96 28.33 6.22
CA SER A 120 7.60 29.29 5.18
C SER A 120 6.70 30.44 5.65
N GLN A 121 6.17 30.38 6.88
CA GLN A 121 5.26 31.38 7.45
C GLN A 121 4.02 31.61 6.57
N GLY A 122 3.48 30.53 5.98
CA GLY A 122 2.28 30.56 5.14
C GLY A 122 2.50 31.06 3.71
N LYS A 123 3.75 31.32 3.31
CA LYS A 123 4.07 31.79 1.95
C LYS A 123 3.91 30.67 0.92
N MET A 124 3.47 31.03 -0.29
CA MET A 124 3.20 30.09 -1.38
C MET A 124 4.41 29.26 -1.83
N TRP A 125 5.64 29.76 -1.65
CA TRP A 125 6.83 28.94 -1.95
C TRP A 125 6.91 27.68 -1.06
N GLY A 126 6.42 27.76 0.18
CA GLY A 126 6.33 26.61 1.07
C GLY A 126 5.24 25.61 0.65
N PHE A 127 4.16 26.10 0.05
CA PHE A 127 3.13 25.24 -0.53
C PHE A 127 3.65 24.47 -1.76
N TYR A 128 4.39 25.12 -2.66
CA TYR A 128 5.01 24.43 -3.80
C TYR A 128 6.09 23.44 -3.36
N LEU A 129 6.85 23.79 -2.31
CA LEU A 129 7.79 22.85 -1.70
C LEU A 129 7.04 21.64 -1.11
N LEU A 130 5.92 21.84 -0.43
CA LEU A 130 5.08 20.76 0.08
C LEU A 130 4.62 19.83 -1.06
N ILE A 131 4.14 20.37 -2.19
CA ILE A 131 3.78 19.58 -3.38
C ILE A 131 4.97 18.76 -3.88
N ALA A 132 6.16 19.36 -3.99
CA ALA A 132 7.36 18.65 -4.42
C ALA A 132 7.74 17.53 -3.44
N CYS A 133 7.68 17.80 -2.13
CA CYS A 133 7.92 16.80 -1.10
C CYS A 133 6.91 15.66 -1.19
N ARG A 134 5.62 15.93 -1.42
CA ARG A 134 4.58 14.90 -1.61
C ARG A 134 4.86 14.00 -2.81
N ALA A 135 5.30 14.57 -3.94
CA ALA A 135 5.71 13.78 -5.10
C ALA A 135 6.90 12.86 -4.76
N ILE A 136 7.88 13.36 -4.00
CA ILE A 136 9.04 12.57 -3.54
C ILE A 136 8.62 11.50 -2.53
N THR A 137 7.67 11.78 -1.64
CA THR A 137 7.06 10.77 -0.75
C THR A 137 6.51 9.61 -1.58
N GLY A 138 5.70 9.91 -2.62
CA GLY A 138 5.15 8.89 -3.50
C GLY A 138 6.21 8.08 -4.24
N ILE A 139 7.28 8.73 -4.69
CA ILE A 139 8.45 8.07 -5.29
C ILE A 139 9.09 7.09 -4.29
N GLY A 140 9.41 7.55 -3.08
CA GLY A 140 10.07 6.74 -2.05
C GLY A 140 9.21 5.56 -1.59
N GLU A 141 7.92 5.79 -1.40
CA GLU A 141 6.95 4.78 -0.98
C GLU A 141 6.73 3.68 -2.04
N SER A 142 6.70 4.05 -3.32
CA SER A 142 6.47 3.09 -4.41
C SER A 142 7.51 1.97 -4.46
N ALA A 143 8.77 2.28 -4.13
CA ALA A 143 9.85 1.30 -4.08
C ALA A 143 9.64 0.26 -2.97
N PHE A 144 9.12 0.67 -1.82
CA PHE A 144 8.80 -0.26 -0.74
C PHE A 144 7.58 -1.12 -1.08
N VAL A 145 6.47 -0.49 -1.49
CA VAL A 145 5.19 -1.18 -1.71
C VAL A 145 5.29 -2.21 -2.85
N SER A 146 6.00 -1.89 -3.94
CA SER A 146 6.16 -2.80 -5.08
C SER A 146 7.08 -3.99 -4.81
N LEU A 147 8.07 -3.84 -3.92
CA LEU A 147 9.11 -4.86 -3.69
C LEU A 147 8.94 -5.65 -2.40
N ALA A 148 8.19 -5.13 -1.42
CA ALA A 148 7.95 -5.84 -0.16
C ALA A 148 7.12 -7.12 -0.37
N GLN A 149 6.14 -7.11 -1.27
CA GLN A 149 5.25 -8.27 -1.48
C GLN A 149 6.00 -9.49 -2.04
N PRO A 150 6.85 -9.37 -3.10
CA PRO A 150 7.69 -10.48 -3.55
C PRO A 150 8.63 -11.00 -2.46
N VAL A 151 9.25 -10.09 -1.67
CA VAL A 151 10.13 -10.49 -0.57
C VAL A 151 9.38 -11.31 0.48
N ILE A 152 8.14 -10.95 0.78
CA ILE A 152 7.29 -11.70 1.72
C ILE A 152 6.89 -13.06 1.14
N ASP A 153 6.54 -13.13 -0.15
CA ASP A 153 6.19 -14.40 -0.82
C ASP A 153 7.37 -15.38 -0.87
N ASP A 154 8.60 -14.88 -0.96
CA ASP A 154 9.81 -15.69 -0.96
C ASP A 154 10.14 -16.27 0.42
N ILE A 155 9.99 -15.49 1.49
CA ILE A 155 10.28 -15.98 2.86
C ILE A 155 9.13 -16.81 3.45
N ALA A 156 7.92 -16.70 2.89
CA ALA A 156 6.74 -17.34 3.45
C ALA A 156 6.74 -18.86 3.20
N PRO A 157 6.46 -19.69 4.23
CA PRO A 157 6.28 -21.12 4.05
C PRO A 157 5.15 -21.40 3.03
N THR A 158 5.34 -22.37 2.12
CA THR A 158 4.39 -22.66 1.03
C THR A 158 2.94 -22.85 1.50
N LYS A 159 2.73 -23.43 2.68
CA LYS A 159 1.39 -23.65 3.28
C LYS A 159 0.75 -22.40 3.90
N HIS A 160 1.53 -21.35 4.17
CA HIS A 160 1.11 -20.17 4.92
C HIS A 160 1.34 -18.84 4.16
N ARG A 161 1.61 -18.89 2.85
CA ARG A 161 1.85 -17.69 2.02
C ARG A 161 0.70 -16.68 2.08
N SER A 162 -0.53 -17.16 1.95
CA SER A 162 -1.72 -16.32 2.07
C SER A 162 -1.79 -15.62 3.42
N LEU A 163 -1.49 -16.32 4.52
CA LEU A 163 -1.47 -15.75 5.87
C LEU A 163 -0.41 -14.64 6.00
N TYR A 164 0.79 -14.84 5.46
CA TYR A 164 1.86 -13.85 5.49
C TYR A 164 1.46 -12.57 4.76
N LEU A 165 0.90 -12.71 3.55
CA LEU A 165 0.40 -11.57 2.78
C LEU A 165 -0.80 -10.89 3.47
N SER A 166 -1.72 -11.66 4.07
CA SER A 166 -2.84 -11.10 4.82
C SER A 166 -2.37 -10.26 6.02
N ILE A 167 -1.39 -10.75 6.80
CA ILE A 167 -0.81 -9.99 7.93
C ILE A 167 -0.18 -8.69 7.41
N TYR A 168 0.56 -8.75 6.30
CA TYR A 168 1.16 -7.57 5.68
C TYR A 168 0.12 -6.54 5.22
N TYR A 169 -0.97 -6.97 4.56
CA TYR A 169 -2.03 -6.07 4.11
C TYR A 169 -2.89 -5.51 5.24
N MET A 170 -3.05 -6.23 6.35
CA MET A 170 -3.74 -5.70 7.56
C MET A 170 -3.04 -4.46 8.13
N ALA A 171 -1.75 -4.26 7.86
CA ALA A 171 -1.04 -3.07 8.28
C ALA A 171 -1.54 -1.78 7.61
N ILE A 172 -2.17 -1.86 6.43
CA ILE A 172 -2.68 -0.68 5.70
C ILE A 172 -3.74 0.08 6.52
N PRO A 173 -4.90 -0.52 6.88
CA PRO A 173 -5.92 0.18 7.67
C PRO A 173 -5.42 0.56 9.07
N VAL A 174 -4.50 -0.24 9.65
CA VAL A 174 -3.88 0.07 10.94
C VAL A 174 -3.01 1.32 10.85
N GLY A 175 -2.17 1.42 9.82
CA GLY A 175 -1.31 2.56 9.56
C GLY A 175 -2.10 3.86 9.38
N VAL A 176 -3.07 3.84 8.46
CA VAL A 176 -3.94 5.01 8.19
C VAL A 176 -4.66 5.46 9.46
N SER A 177 -5.20 4.51 10.24
CA SER A 177 -5.85 4.83 11.50
C SER A 177 -4.90 5.42 12.53
N LEU A 178 -3.68 4.88 12.66
CA LEU A 178 -2.68 5.45 13.54
C LEU A 178 -2.33 6.88 13.12
N GLY A 179 -2.24 7.15 11.81
CA GLY A 179 -2.04 8.51 11.28
C GLY A 179 -3.16 9.47 11.70
N PHE A 180 -4.42 9.05 11.59
CA PHE A 180 -5.56 9.84 12.06
C PHE A 180 -5.56 10.06 13.57
N ALA A 181 -5.35 9.01 14.36
CA ALA A 181 -5.40 9.07 15.82
C ALA A 181 -4.26 9.91 16.41
N THR A 182 -3.03 9.71 15.91
CA THR A 182 -1.87 10.49 16.35
C THR A 182 -1.98 11.95 15.92
N SER A 183 -2.45 12.23 14.71
CA SER A 183 -2.70 13.60 14.26
C SER A 183 -3.79 14.29 15.07
N ALA A 184 -4.86 13.57 15.45
CA ALA A 184 -5.88 14.11 16.36
C ALA A 184 -5.30 14.50 17.73
N ALA A 185 -4.40 13.68 18.28
CA ALA A 185 -3.72 13.96 19.54
C ALA A 185 -2.71 15.11 19.41
N MET A 186 -1.94 15.13 18.32
CA MET A 186 -0.93 16.17 18.08
C MET A 186 -1.55 17.52 17.79
N LEU A 187 -2.59 17.60 16.97
CA LEU A 187 -3.32 18.85 16.69
C LEU A 187 -4.04 19.43 17.93
N ARG A 188 -4.12 18.69 19.03
CA ARG A 188 -4.63 19.19 20.31
C ARG A 188 -3.58 19.97 21.11
N TYR A 189 -2.31 19.56 21.05
CA TYR A 189 -1.23 20.09 21.89
C TYR A 189 -0.15 20.83 21.10
N PHE A 190 -0.05 20.55 19.80
CA PHE A 190 0.98 21.00 18.88
C PHE A 190 0.36 21.46 17.54
N SER A 191 1.21 21.92 16.63
CA SER A 191 0.82 22.39 15.29
C SER A 191 0.83 21.25 14.26
N TRP A 192 0.32 21.53 13.05
CA TRP A 192 0.25 20.59 11.93
C TRP A 192 1.58 19.96 11.44
N PRO A 193 2.80 20.53 11.60
CA PRO A 193 4.03 19.89 11.11
C PRO A 193 4.52 18.73 11.98
N TYR A 194 4.10 18.65 13.25
CA TYR A 194 4.62 17.66 14.19
C TYR A 194 4.32 16.20 13.83
N PRO A 195 3.12 15.86 13.31
CA PRO A 195 2.86 14.53 12.75
C PRO A 195 3.87 14.11 11.66
N PHE A 196 4.25 15.02 10.75
CA PHE A 196 5.24 14.74 9.71
C PHE A 196 6.64 14.47 10.28
N PHE A 197 7.05 15.22 11.32
CA PHE A 197 8.33 14.98 11.98
C PHE A 197 8.37 13.66 12.76
N LEU A 198 7.26 13.31 13.42
CA LEU A 198 7.14 12.01 14.08
C LEU A 198 7.28 10.88 13.07
N GLU A 199 6.59 10.99 11.94
CA GLU A 199 6.66 9.99 10.90
C GLU A 199 8.06 9.88 10.31
N ALA A 200 8.71 11.00 9.99
CA ALA A 200 10.10 11.01 9.54
C ALA A 200 11.02 10.28 10.53
N ALA A 201 10.85 10.49 11.83
CA ALA A 201 11.64 9.80 12.86
C ALA A 201 11.36 8.28 12.89
N LEU A 202 10.10 7.86 12.72
CA LEU A 202 9.74 6.45 12.62
C LEU A 202 10.32 5.81 11.35
N VAL A 203 10.22 6.47 10.20
CA VAL A 203 10.80 5.97 8.94
C VAL A 203 12.32 5.84 9.07
N VAL A 204 13.02 6.82 9.67
CA VAL A 204 14.47 6.72 9.91
C VAL A 204 14.80 5.54 10.83
N LEU A 205 14.06 5.36 11.94
CA LEU A 205 14.27 4.23 12.83
C LEU A 205 14.16 2.89 12.09
N PHE A 206 13.09 2.71 11.32
CA PHE A 206 12.85 1.44 10.62
C PHE A 206 13.71 1.26 9.37
N LEU A 207 14.12 2.34 8.72
CA LEU A 207 15.17 2.34 7.70
C LEU A 207 16.48 1.79 8.27
N LEU A 208 16.91 2.29 9.42
CA LEU A 208 18.13 1.82 10.09
C LEU A 208 18.00 0.33 10.45
N LEU A 209 16.86 -0.10 11.00
CA LEU A 209 16.60 -1.50 11.30
C LEU A 209 16.61 -2.38 10.03
N TYR A 210 16.11 -1.86 8.91
CA TYR A 210 16.09 -2.57 7.64
C TYR A 210 17.47 -2.67 6.98
N CYS A 211 18.36 -1.68 7.18
CA CYS A 211 19.75 -1.74 6.72
C CYS A 211 20.50 -2.96 7.27
N PHE A 212 20.19 -3.38 8.51
CA PHE A 212 20.77 -4.56 9.16
C PHE A 212 20.18 -5.89 8.68
N VAL A 213 19.12 -5.91 7.86
CA VAL A 213 18.58 -7.14 7.27
C VAL A 213 19.59 -7.69 6.25
N PRO A 214 20.03 -8.96 6.34
CA PRO A 214 20.98 -9.52 5.37
C PRO A 214 20.47 -9.49 3.93
N SER A 215 21.37 -9.22 2.98
CA SER A 215 21.09 -9.27 1.55
C SER A 215 20.78 -10.69 1.05
N HIS A 216 21.20 -11.73 1.78
CA HIS A 216 21.00 -13.14 1.43
C HIS A 216 19.59 -13.70 1.68
N THR A 217 18.57 -12.85 1.85
CA THR A 217 17.17 -13.30 1.76
C THR A 217 16.85 -13.96 0.40
N ASP A 218 17.69 -13.73 -0.61
CA ASP A 218 17.76 -14.45 -1.89
C ASP A 218 17.97 -15.98 -1.76
N HIS A 219 18.39 -16.52 -0.60
CA HIS A 219 18.53 -17.96 -0.43
C HIS A 219 17.19 -18.69 -0.63
N TYR A 220 16.07 -18.06 -0.26
CA TYR A 220 14.73 -18.58 -0.50
C TYR A 220 14.35 -18.52 -1.99
N ARG A 221 14.70 -17.42 -2.69
CA ARG A 221 14.47 -17.27 -4.12
C ARG A 221 15.29 -18.29 -4.94
N SER A 222 16.55 -18.51 -4.60
CA SER A 222 17.41 -19.52 -5.23
C SER A 222 16.96 -20.96 -4.93
N GLN A 223 16.47 -21.26 -3.72
CA GLN A 223 15.94 -22.58 -3.37
C GLN A 223 14.59 -22.86 -4.04
N LYS A 224 13.75 -21.82 -4.20
CA LYS A 224 12.48 -21.83 -4.92
C LYS A 224 12.70 -21.93 -6.42
N GLU A 225 13.63 -21.16 -7.00
CA GLU A 225 14.09 -21.33 -8.38
C GLU A 225 14.69 -22.72 -8.59
N ASN A 226 15.49 -23.30 -7.68
CA ASN A 226 16.02 -24.65 -7.85
C ASN A 226 14.93 -25.74 -7.74
N SER A 227 13.92 -25.58 -6.88
CA SER A 227 12.76 -26.48 -6.82
C SER A 227 11.82 -26.31 -8.03
N GLU A 228 11.54 -25.07 -8.44
CA GLU A 228 10.69 -24.76 -9.58
C GLU A 228 11.38 -25.12 -10.89
N ASN A 229 12.67 -24.84 -11.07
CA ASN A 229 13.49 -25.25 -12.21
C ASN A 229 13.59 -26.78 -12.31
N ALA A 230 13.70 -27.52 -11.20
CA ALA A 230 13.61 -28.98 -11.22
C ALA A 230 12.25 -29.49 -11.77
N THR A 231 11.16 -28.75 -11.58
CA THR A 231 9.85 -29.01 -12.21
C THR A 231 9.65 -28.37 -13.60
N LEU A 232 10.32 -27.25 -13.90
CA LEU A 232 10.19 -26.45 -15.13
C LEU A 232 11.17 -26.85 -16.23
N LEU A 233 12.16 -27.68 -15.95
CA LEU A 233 12.97 -28.35 -16.99
C LEU A 233 12.11 -29.17 -17.99
N ASN A 234 10.81 -29.36 -17.72
CA ASN A 234 9.80 -29.94 -18.63
C ASN A 234 8.88 -28.93 -19.35
N LYS A 235 8.97 -27.62 -19.10
CA LYS A 235 8.21 -26.60 -19.83
C LYS A 235 9.07 -25.38 -20.08
N THR A 236 9.49 -25.20 -21.33
CA THR A 236 10.14 -24.01 -21.86
C THR A 236 9.23 -22.78 -21.69
N GLN A 237 9.24 -22.15 -20.51
CA GLN A 237 8.51 -20.90 -20.28
C GLN A 237 9.34 -19.75 -20.83
N GLN A 238 8.95 -19.29 -22.02
CA GLN A 238 9.49 -18.10 -22.65
C GLN A 238 9.02 -16.87 -21.87
N LYS A 239 9.97 -16.05 -21.37
CA LYS A 239 9.66 -14.78 -20.71
C LYS A 239 8.91 -13.88 -21.70
N VAL A 240 7.71 -13.42 -21.33
CA VAL A 240 6.88 -12.56 -22.17
C VAL A 240 7.31 -11.10 -21.97
N ASN A 241 7.38 -10.31 -23.05
CA ASN A 241 7.65 -8.88 -22.97
C ASN A 241 6.47 -8.17 -22.27
N VAL A 242 6.76 -7.28 -21.31
CA VAL A 242 5.74 -6.52 -20.57
C VAL A 242 4.77 -5.77 -21.48
N PHE A 243 5.24 -5.20 -22.60
CA PHE A 243 4.35 -4.49 -23.53
C PHE A 243 3.36 -5.44 -24.21
N THR A 244 3.79 -6.65 -24.55
CA THR A 244 2.93 -7.69 -25.11
C THR A 244 1.88 -8.13 -24.09
N ALA A 245 2.30 -8.30 -22.84
CA ALA A 245 1.40 -8.63 -21.73
C ALA A 245 0.31 -7.60 -21.49
N VAL A 246 0.70 -6.32 -21.44
CA VAL A 246 -0.22 -5.21 -21.25
C VAL A 246 -1.21 -5.13 -22.42
N SER A 247 -0.71 -5.32 -23.64
CA SER A 247 -1.56 -5.39 -24.84
C SER A 247 -2.59 -6.53 -24.74
N GLU A 248 -2.17 -7.74 -24.39
CA GLU A 248 -3.05 -8.89 -24.25
C GLU A 248 -4.11 -8.69 -23.16
N LEU A 249 -3.72 -8.16 -21.99
CA LEU A 249 -4.65 -7.81 -20.92
C LEU A 249 -5.65 -6.73 -21.35
N SER A 250 -5.20 -5.71 -22.08
CA SER A 250 -6.06 -4.63 -22.56
C SER A 250 -7.13 -5.09 -23.56
N GLN A 251 -6.89 -6.21 -24.23
CA GLN A 251 -7.84 -6.81 -25.18
C GLN A 251 -8.89 -7.68 -24.49
N ASN A 252 -8.68 -8.04 -23.21
CA ASN A 252 -9.63 -8.82 -22.44
C ASN A 252 -10.73 -7.91 -21.86
N PRO A 253 -11.98 -7.99 -22.35
CA PRO A 253 -13.05 -7.08 -21.93
C PRO A 253 -13.42 -7.28 -20.46
N VAL A 254 -13.37 -8.51 -19.93
CA VAL A 254 -13.71 -8.80 -18.53
C VAL A 254 -12.68 -8.15 -17.61
N TYR A 255 -11.40 -8.24 -17.97
CA TYR A 255 -10.32 -7.57 -17.26
C TYR A 255 -10.51 -6.05 -17.28
N MET A 256 -10.78 -5.47 -18.45
CA MET A 256 -10.94 -4.03 -18.61
C MET A 256 -12.14 -3.47 -17.85
N PHE A 257 -13.30 -4.15 -17.86
CA PHE A 257 -14.45 -3.71 -17.06
C PHE A 257 -14.18 -3.82 -15.55
N ALA A 258 -13.53 -4.89 -15.10
CA ALA A 258 -13.14 -5.03 -13.70
C ALA A 258 -12.14 -3.94 -13.28
N LEU A 259 -11.14 -3.66 -14.13
CA LEU A 259 -10.15 -2.62 -13.93
C LEU A 259 -10.79 -1.22 -13.86
N LEU A 260 -11.65 -0.87 -14.81
CA LEU A 260 -12.36 0.41 -14.82
C LEU A 260 -13.24 0.56 -13.57
N GLY A 261 -13.98 -0.48 -13.20
CA GLY A 261 -14.79 -0.47 -11.97
C GLY A 261 -13.95 -0.26 -10.72
N TYR A 262 -12.78 -0.92 -10.65
CA TYR A 262 -11.85 -0.76 -9.54
C TYR A 262 -11.24 0.64 -9.49
N ILE A 263 -10.90 1.25 -10.64
CA ILE A 263 -10.43 2.65 -10.71
C ILE A 263 -11.47 3.61 -10.15
N PHE A 264 -12.75 3.47 -10.53
CA PHE A 264 -13.81 4.33 -9.98
C PHE A 264 -14.04 4.12 -8.49
N PHE A 265 -13.94 2.87 -8.02
CA PHE A 265 -14.01 2.56 -6.60
C PHE A 265 -12.87 3.22 -5.82
N GLU A 266 -11.62 3.06 -6.26
CA GLU A 266 -10.44 3.68 -5.64
C GLU A 266 -10.48 5.20 -5.74
N PHE A 267 -11.03 5.78 -6.82
CA PHE A 267 -11.25 7.21 -6.91
C PHE A 267 -12.17 7.73 -5.79
N VAL A 268 -13.30 7.05 -5.55
CA VAL A 268 -14.25 7.44 -4.51
C VAL A 268 -13.67 7.21 -3.11
N VAL A 269 -13.09 6.03 -2.86
CA VAL A 269 -12.50 5.68 -1.56
C VAL A 269 -11.30 6.60 -1.25
N GLY A 270 -10.42 6.84 -2.21
CA GLY A 270 -9.27 7.73 -2.07
C GLY A 270 -9.68 9.18 -1.83
N ALA A 271 -10.64 9.70 -2.60
CA ALA A 271 -11.17 11.05 -2.37
C ALA A 271 -11.82 11.16 -0.98
N PHE A 272 -12.65 10.19 -0.60
CA PHE A 272 -13.28 10.21 0.71
C PHE A 272 -12.28 10.02 1.85
N SER A 273 -11.22 9.24 1.67
CA SER A 273 -10.15 9.11 2.66
C SER A 273 -9.42 10.44 2.88
N PHE A 274 -9.17 11.19 1.80
CA PHE A 274 -8.43 12.46 1.86
C PHE A 274 -9.26 13.61 2.44
N TRP A 275 -10.49 13.81 1.94
CA TRP A 275 -11.36 14.89 2.39
C TRP A 275 -12.30 14.51 3.54
N GLY A 276 -12.41 13.23 3.88
CA GLY A 276 -13.42 12.69 4.79
C GLY A 276 -13.51 13.41 6.14
N PRO A 277 -12.41 13.54 6.91
CA PRO A 277 -12.46 14.24 8.20
C PRO A 277 -12.83 15.71 8.04
N SER A 278 -12.35 16.35 6.97
CA SER A 278 -12.68 17.75 6.65
C SER A 278 -14.17 17.92 6.35
N ILE A 279 -14.73 17.03 5.52
CA ILE A 279 -16.16 17.02 5.18
C ILE A 279 -16.99 16.84 6.45
N VAL A 280 -16.64 15.88 7.30
CA VAL A 280 -17.38 15.63 8.54
C VAL A 280 -17.25 16.79 9.53
N HIS A 281 -16.06 17.39 9.65
CA HIS A 281 -15.85 18.58 10.46
C HIS A 281 -16.80 19.72 10.06
N TYR A 282 -16.91 20.02 8.76
CA TYR A 282 -17.75 21.12 8.28
C TYR A 282 -19.25 20.78 8.26
N THR A 283 -19.62 19.55 7.87
CA THR A 283 -21.04 19.14 7.73
C THR A 283 -21.69 18.84 9.08
N GLN A 284 -21.02 18.08 9.95
CA GLN A 284 -21.54 17.68 11.26
C GLN A 284 -21.20 18.68 12.37
N ARG A 285 -20.43 19.73 12.06
CA ARG A 285 -20.03 20.81 13.00
C ARG A 285 -19.37 20.29 14.28
N ILE A 286 -18.64 19.18 14.18
CA ILE A 286 -17.84 18.62 15.28
C ILE A 286 -16.41 19.12 15.21
N SER A 287 -15.64 19.00 16.30
CA SER A 287 -14.22 19.36 16.26
C SER A 287 -13.43 18.52 15.26
N LEU A 288 -12.37 19.08 14.67
CA LEU A 288 -11.50 18.35 13.74
C LEU A 288 -10.86 17.13 14.42
N GLN A 289 -10.51 17.26 15.71
CA GLN A 289 -9.95 16.16 16.50
C GLN A 289 -10.96 15.01 16.65
N THR A 290 -12.23 15.32 16.91
CA THR A 290 -13.30 14.31 16.98
C THR A 290 -13.51 13.64 15.62
N ALA A 291 -13.51 14.42 14.52
CA ALA A 291 -13.64 13.87 13.18
C ALA A 291 -12.47 12.93 12.84
N ASN A 292 -11.23 13.35 13.11
CA ASN A 292 -10.03 12.52 12.91
C ASN A 292 -10.08 11.23 13.75
N LEU A 293 -10.45 11.32 15.03
CA LEU A 293 -10.56 10.13 15.88
C LEU A 293 -11.68 9.17 15.42
N ALA A 294 -12.80 9.71 14.93
CA ALA A 294 -13.85 8.89 14.34
C ALA A 294 -13.34 8.16 13.07
N PHE A 295 -12.60 8.86 12.20
CA PHE A 295 -11.98 8.25 11.01
C PHE A 295 -10.93 7.20 11.36
N ALA A 296 -10.16 7.38 12.43
CA ALA A 296 -9.27 6.33 12.95
C ALA A 296 -10.06 5.05 13.26
N GLY A 297 -11.14 5.17 14.04
CA GLY A 297 -12.01 4.04 14.36
C GLY A 297 -12.66 3.40 13.13
N LEU A 298 -13.15 4.22 12.18
CA LEU A 298 -13.76 3.76 10.94
C LEU A 298 -12.78 2.97 10.07
N MET A 299 -11.54 3.43 9.92
CA MET A 299 -10.53 2.76 9.09
C MET A 299 -10.13 1.41 9.68
N LEU A 300 -9.91 1.33 11.00
CA LEU A 300 -9.63 0.05 11.67
C LEU A 300 -10.79 -0.93 11.55
N PHE A 301 -11.99 -0.50 11.95
CA PHE A 301 -13.14 -1.39 12.02
C PHE A 301 -13.58 -1.86 10.63
N ASN A 302 -13.81 -0.93 9.70
CA ASN A 302 -14.32 -1.28 8.38
C ASN A 302 -13.25 -1.94 7.51
N GLY A 303 -11.99 -1.50 7.60
CA GLY A 303 -10.91 -2.06 6.80
C GLY A 303 -10.64 -3.53 7.13
N LEU A 304 -10.60 -3.88 8.41
CA LEU A 304 -10.34 -5.26 8.83
C LEU A 304 -11.58 -6.15 8.70
N LEU A 305 -12.73 -5.69 9.18
CA LEU A 305 -13.93 -6.52 9.25
C LEU A 305 -14.64 -6.66 7.90
N GLY A 306 -14.63 -5.59 7.09
CA GLY A 306 -15.28 -5.58 5.78
C GLY A 306 -14.58 -6.50 4.78
N ALA A 307 -13.24 -6.40 4.67
CA ALA A 307 -12.48 -7.28 3.78
C ALA A 307 -12.66 -8.77 4.15
N PHE A 308 -12.59 -9.10 5.45
CA PHE A 308 -12.84 -10.46 5.92
C PHE A 308 -14.27 -10.94 5.61
N ALA A 309 -15.27 -10.11 5.87
CA ALA A 309 -16.66 -10.44 5.58
C ALA A 309 -16.91 -10.66 4.07
N GLY A 310 -16.33 -9.81 3.22
CA GLY A 310 -16.40 -9.94 1.76
C GLY A 310 -15.82 -11.25 1.26
N GLY A 311 -14.61 -11.62 1.70
CA GLY A 311 -13.99 -12.90 1.36
C GLY A 311 -14.79 -14.11 1.87
N PHE A 312 -15.28 -14.05 3.10
CA PHE A 312 -16.07 -15.12 3.70
C PHE A 312 -17.41 -15.37 2.98
N VAL A 313 -18.11 -14.31 2.61
CA VAL A 313 -19.35 -14.41 1.82
C VAL A 313 -19.05 -14.95 0.42
N LEU A 314 -17.98 -14.48 -0.21
CA LEU A 314 -17.54 -14.96 -1.52
C LEU A 314 -17.24 -16.46 -1.52
N ASP A 315 -16.54 -16.95 -0.51
CA ASP A 315 -16.22 -18.37 -0.36
C ASP A 315 -17.48 -19.22 -0.19
N ARG A 316 -18.45 -18.74 0.60
CA ARG A 316 -19.75 -19.42 0.73
C ARG A 316 -20.56 -19.45 -0.56
N MET A 317 -20.43 -18.41 -1.38
CA MET A 317 -21.02 -18.40 -2.72
C MET A 317 -20.27 -19.32 -3.69
N GLY A 318 -19.15 -19.94 -3.28
CA GLY A 318 -18.29 -20.74 -4.16
C GLY A 318 -17.63 -19.87 -5.24
N GLY A 319 -17.30 -18.62 -4.90
CA GLY A 319 -16.71 -17.63 -5.79
C GLY A 319 -15.21 -17.78 -6.01
N SER A 320 -14.55 -18.68 -5.28
CA SER A 320 -13.10 -18.65 -5.09
C SER A 320 -12.27 -19.18 -6.28
N HIS A 321 -12.90 -19.85 -7.26
CA HIS A 321 -12.17 -20.48 -8.37
C HIS A 321 -12.87 -20.39 -9.72
N GLY A 322 -12.09 -20.02 -10.74
CA GLY A 322 -12.47 -20.08 -12.15
C GLY A 322 -13.47 -19.01 -12.59
N MET A 323 -13.86 -19.06 -13.86
CA MET A 323 -14.68 -18.02 -14.50
C MET A 323 -16.10 -17.91 -13.92
N ARG A 324 -16.67 -19.02 -13.44
CA ARG A 324 -17.93 -19.02 -12.67
C ARG A 324 -17.77 -18.32 -11.31
N GLY A 325 -16.60 -18.48 -10.69
CA GLY A 325 -16.25 -17.79 -9.46
C GLY A 325 -16.12 -16.28 -9.68
N ALA A 326 -15.42 -15.87 -10.75
CA ALA A 326 -15.30 -14.48 -11.16
C ALA A 326 -16.67 -13.80 -11.38
N SER A 327 -17.61 -14.47 -12.04
CA SER A 327 -18.98 -13.94 -12.22
C SER A 327 -19.71 -13.72 -10.89
N ARG A 328 -19.59 -14.66 -9.94
CA ARG A 328 -20.18 -14.52 -8.60
C ARG A 328 -19.50 -13.41 -7.79
N ALA A 329 -18.17 -13.27 -7.94
CA ALA A 329 -17.40 -12.20 -7.34
C ALA A 329 -17.84 -10.83 -7.86
N SER A 330 -18.03 -10.68 -9.18
CA SER A 330 -18.54 -9.46 -9.78
C SER A 330 -19.95 -9.12 -9.29
N PHE A 331 -20.85 -10.12 -9.21
CA PHE A 331 -22.19 -9.91 -8.67
C PHE A 331 -22.15 -9.43 -7.21
N LEU A 332 -21.34 -10.07 -6.37
CA LEU A 332 -21.18 -9.68 -4.98
C LEU A 332 -20.63 -8.26 -4.86
N CYS A 333 -19.58 -7.91 -5.62
CA CYS A 333 -19.06 -6.55 -5.69
C CYS A 333 -20.14 -5.52 -6.04
N SER A 334 -20.87 -5.74 -7.14
CA SER A 334 -21.93 -4.80 -7.55
C SER A 334 -23.00 -4.66 -6.48
N PHE A 335 -23.42 -5.77 -5.86
CA PHE A 335 -24.45 -5.76 -4.83
C PHE A 335 -24.02 -4.97 -3.58
N VAL A 336 -22.83 -5.23 -3.04
CA VAL A 336 -22.35 -4.51 -1.84
C VAL A 336 -22.05 -3.03 -2.14
N LEU A 337 -21.60 -2.69 -3.35
CA LEU A 337 -21.34 -1.31 -3.75
C LEU A 337 -22.64 -0.49 -3.90
N VAL A 338 -23.74 -1.11 -4.36
CA VAL A 338 -25.06 -0.45 -4.37
C VAL A 338 -25.51 -0.14 -2.95
N ILE A 339 -25.34 -1.07 -2.01
CA ILE A 339 -25.67 -0.84 -0.60
C ILE A 339 -24.78 0.26 -0.01
N CYS A 340 -23.47 0.21 -0.28
CA CYS A 340 -22.51 1.24 0.10
C CYS A 340 -22.98 2.63 -0.36
N LEU A 341 -23.36 2.77 -1.63
CA LEU A 341 -23.84 4.03 -2.21
C LEU A 341 -25.13 4.52 -1.53
N LEU A 342 -26.12 3.66 -1.34
CA LEU A 342 -27.40 4.02 -0.72
C LEU A 342 -27.20 4.47 0.74
N LEU A 343 -26.39 3.75 1.51
CA LEU A 343 -26.11 4.10 2.91
C LEU A 343 -25.24 5.37 3.01
N GLY A 344 -24.26 5.52 2.13
CA GLY A 344 -23.35 6.66 2.12
C GLY A 344 -24.08 7.96 1.78
N THR A 345 -24.91 7.94 0.73
CA THR A 345 -25.77 9.08 0.38
C THR A 345 -26.75 9.40 1.51
N SER A 346 -27.37 8.38 2.11
CA SER A 346 -28.28 8.54 3.25
C SER A 346 -27.59 9.19 4.45
N ALA A 347 -26.32 8.85 4.74
CA ALA A 347 -25.56 9.43 5.84
C ALA A 347 -25.56 10.96 5.77
N PHE A 348 -25.33 11.54 4.58
CA PHE A 348 -25.25 13.00 4.39
C PHE A 348 -26.57 13.75 4.59
N PHE A 349 -27.71 13.07 4.61
CA PHE A 349 -29.00 13.67 4.95
C PHE A 349 -29.30 13.62 6.45
N MET A 350 -28.45 12.97 7.26
CA MET A 350 -28.66 12.84 8.70
C MET A 350 -28.12 14.06 9.46
N ASN A 351 -29.01 14.72 10.21
CA ASN A 351 -28.67 15.84 11.10
C ASN A 351 -28.16 15.40 12.47
N ASN A 352 -28.39 14.15 12.86
CA ASN A 352 -27.90 13.60 14.13
C ASN A 352 -26.54 12.94 13.89
N VAL A 353 -25.51 13.42 14.58
CA VAL A 353 -24.11 12.97 14.43
C VAL A 353 -23.95 11.46 14.66
N ILE A 354 -24.66 10.88 15.63
CA ILE A 354 -24.58 9.44 15.93
C ILE A 354 -25.17 8.65 14.76
N VAL A 355 -26.34 9.05 14.26
CA VAL A 355 -27.00 8.40 13.12
C VAL A 355 -26.16 8.55 11.85
N PHE A 356 -25.57 9.72 11.63
CA PHE A 356 -24.61 9.95 10.55
C PHE A 356 -23.47 8.92 10.58
N PHE A 357 -22.81 8.74 11.73
CA PHE A 357 -21.70 7.80 11.85
C PHE A 357 -22.14 6.33 11.74
N ILE A 358 -23.34 5.97 12.17
CA ILE A 358 -23.88 4.60 11.96
C ILE A 358 -24.00 4.32 10.47
N PHE A 359 -24.67 5.20 9.72
CA PHE A 359 -24.83 5.04 8.26
C PHE A 359 -23.48 5.07 7.54
N LEU A 360 -22.58 5.97 7.94
CA LEU A 360 -21.24 6.05 7.36
C LEU A 360 -20.42 4.79 7.63
N THR A 361 -20.47 4.25 8.86
CA THR A 361 -19.80 2.99 9.21
C THR A 361 -20.32 1.84 8.35
N LEU A 362 -21.64 1.70 8.25
CA LEU A 362 -22.23 0.64 7.44
C LEU A 362 -21.89 0.79 5.95
N SER A 363 -21.94 2.01 5.42
CA SER A 363 -21.55 2.31 4.03
C SER A 363 -20.11 1.87 3.76
N LEU A 364 -19.16 2.31 4.59
CA LEU A 364 -17.74 1.96 4.45
C LEU A 364 -17.50 0.47 4.65
N PHE A 365 -18.20 -0.19 5.59
CA PHE A 365 -18.14 -1.65 5.77
C PHE A 365 -18.48 -2.40 4.47
N PHE A 366 -19.62 -2.06 3.84
CA PHE A 366 -20.02 -2.67 2.57
C PHE A 366 -19.08 -2.30 1.41
N GLY A 367 -18.51 -1.09 1.41
CA GLY A 367 -17.45 -0.72 0.49
C GLY A 367 -16.23 -1.63 0.61
N MET A 368 -15.75 -1.86 1.84
CA MET A 368 -14.59 -2.72 2.10
C MET A 368 -14.85 -4.20 1.80
N CYS A 369 -16.11 -4.67 1.87
CA CYS A 369 -16.51 -6.01 1.42
C CYS A 369 -16.23 -6.26 -0.08
N ALA A 370 -16.12 -5.22 -0.91
CA ALA A 370 -15.83 -5.36 -2.34
C ALA A 370 -14.36 -5.67 -2.65
N THR A 371 -13.45 -5.52 -1.68
CA THR A 371 -12.00 -5.69 -1.90
C THR A 371 -11.63 -7.12 -2.29
N SER A 372 -12.02 -8.12 -1.49
CA SER A 372 -11.68 -9.53 -1.76
C SER A 372 -12.27 -10.05 -3.08
N PRO A 373 -13.56 -9.82 -3.40
CA PRO A 373 -14.10 -10.27 -4.68
C PRO A 373 -13.44 -9.57 -5.87
N ASN A 374 -13.05 -8.30 -5.77
CA ASN A 374 -12.25 -7.64 -6.81
C ASN A 374 -10.91 -8.37 -7.07
N SER A 375 -10.16 -8.70 -6.01
CA SER A 375 -8.92 -9.48 -6.16
C SER A 375 -9.16 -10.84 -6.83
N THR A 376 -10.24 -11.54 -6.48
CA THR A 376 -10.60 -12.82 -7.10
C THR A 376 -10.92 -12.69 -8.60
N ILE A 377 -11.57 -11.60 -9.01
CA ILE A 377 -11.85 -11.33 -10.44
C ILE A 377 -10.53 -11.24 -11.21
N PHE A 378 -9.59 -10.41 -10.77
CA PHE A 378 -8.29 -10.27 -11.45
C PHE A 378 -7.53 -11.59 -11.51
N LEU A 379 -7.45 -12.32 -10.40
CA LEU A 379 -6.75 -13.61 -10.34
C LEU A 379 -7.41 -14.70 -11.21
N SER A 380 -8.71 -14.58 -11.50
CA SER A 380 -9.44 -15.56 -12.31
C SER A 380 -9.43 -15.24 -13.81
N VAL A 381 -9.20 -13.97 -14.17
CA VAL A 381 -9.28 -13.48 -15.55
C VAL A 381 -7.89 -13.39 -16.20
N VAL A 382 -6.84 -13.15 -15.40
CA VAL A 382 -5.45 -13.12 -15.87
C VAL A 382 -4.97 -14.55 -16.10
N ASP A 383 -4.54 -14.85 -17.34
CA ASP A 383 -3.96 -16.15 -17.65
C ASP A 383 -2.61 -16.34 -16.93
N ARG A 384 -2.36 -17.54 -16.44
CA ARG A 384 -1.08 -17.89 -15.79
C ARG A 384 0.08 -17.88 -16.77
N SER A 385 -0.20 -18.01 -18.07
CA SER A 385 0.80 -17.97 -19.15
C SER A 385 1.52 -16.63 -19.22
N ILE A 386 0.82 -15.54 -18.93
CA ILE A 386 1.39 -14.19 -18.97
C ILE A 386 2.13 -13.87 -17.67
N CYS A 387 1.75 -14.35 -16.49
CA CYS A 387 2.36 -13.95 -15.20
C CYS A 387 3.91 -13.93 -15.07
N ASN A 388 4.68 -14.59 -15.94
CA ASN A 388 6.15 -14.56 -15.97
C ASN A 388 6.68 -13.62 -17.09
N PHE A 389 6.89 -12.35 -16.74
CA PHE A 389 7.39 -11.33 -17.67
C PHE A 389 8.88 -11.01 -17.47
N SER A 390 9.57 -10.62 -18.54
CA SER A 390 10.83 -9.87 -18.45
C SER A 390 10.61 -8.44 -18.89
N ILE A 391 11.14 -7.50 -18.11
CA ILE A 391 11.18 -6.07 -18.43
C ILE A 391 12.23 -5.81 -19.50
#